data_AF-A0A929KQF1-F1
#
_entry.id   AF-A0A929KQF1-F1
#
_cell.length_a   1.000
_cell.length_b   1.000
_cell.length_c   1.000
_cell.angle_alpha   90.00
_cell.angle_beta   90.00
_cell.angle_gamma   90.00
#
_symmetry.space_group_name_H-M   'P 1'
#
loop_
_entity.id
_entity.type
_entity.pdbx_description
1 polymer ?
#
loop_
_entity_poly.entity_id
_entity_poly.type
_entity_poly.pdbx_seq_one_letter_code
_entity_poly.pdbx_strand_id
1 'polypeptide(L)'
;MVLRLRDTADLWTLLMPPTVWASHFLFCYVVAAIRCAKVGEAGLFGPQAGENFADLGFARPAIAAGTAVALALIVIGARQAWRHWEYGRSAPPHDEATAEDRQRFLAYATLLLSALSFVSVIFIAMPAFLIQDCR
;
A
#
# COMPACT_ATOMS: atom_id res chain seq x y z
N MET A 1 1.54 2.44 15.07
CA MET A 1 0.17 1.92 14.84
C MET A 1 0.19 0.42 15.10
N VAL A 2 0.02 0.04 16.37
CA VAL A 2 0.14 -1.35 16.83
C VAL A 2 -1.06 -2.15 16.30
N LEU A 3 -0.77 -3.22 15.57
CA LEU A 3 -1.71 -4.24 15.12
C LEU A 3 -2.35 -4.93 16.34
N ARG A 4 -3.32 -4.28 17.00
CA ARG A 4 -4.24 -4.97 17.89
C ARG A 4 -5.09 -5.89 17.02
N LEU A 5 -4.94 -7.20 17.20
CA LEU A 5 -5.94 -8.18 16.79
C LEU A 5 -7.27 -7.74 17.42
N ARG A 6 -8.17 -7.17 16.62
CA ARG A 6 -9.51 -6.80 17.06
C ARG A 6 -10.41 -8.02 16.91
N ASP A 7 -11.26 -8.25 17.88
CA ASP A 7 -12.21 -9.37 17.90
C ASP A 7 -13.42 -9.17 16.96
N THR A 8 -13.58 -7.97 16.39
CA THR A 8 -14.69 -7.62 15.49
C THR A 8 -14.20 -6.83 14.28
N ALA A 9 -14.85 -7.07 13.13
CA ALA A 9 -14.66 -6.26 11.92
C ALA A 9 -15.28 -4.88 12.11
N ASP A 10 -14.46 -3.83 12.01
CA ASP A 10 -14.85 -2.43 12.18
C ASP A 10 -14.31 -1.57 11.03
N LEU A 11 -14.77 -0.33 10.92
CA LEU A 11 -14.32 0.66 9.93
C LEU A 11 -12.80 0.81 9.91
N TRP A 12 -12.16 0.69 11.08
CA TRP A 12 -10.70 0.75 11.18
C TRP A 12 -10.00 -0.38 10.44
N THR A 13 -10.48 -1.63 10.57
CA THR A 13 -9.89 -2.77 9.86
C THR A 13 -10.11 -2.67 8.35
N LEU A 14 -11.24 -2.10 7.92
CA LEU A 14 -11.56 -1.85 6.51
C LEU A 14 -10.65 -0.78 5.88
N LEU A 15 -10.34 0.28 6.63
CA LEU A 15 -9.54 1.40 6.14
C LEU A 15 -8.02 1.16 6.23
N MET A 16 -7.59 0.12 6.96
CA MET A 16 -6.16 -0.15 7.17
C MET A 16 -5.40 -0.51 5.88
N PRO A 17 -5.87 -1.44 5.01
CA PRO A 17 -5.19 -1.74 3.75
C PRO A 17 -5.02 -0.52 2.81
N PRO A 18 -6.06 0.29 2.52
CA PRO A 18 -5.90 1.45 1.64
C PRO A 18 -5.03 2.55 2.27
N THR A 19 -5.03 2.71 3.59
CA THR A 19 -4.13 3.69 4.25
C THR A 19 -2.66 3.26 4.19
N VAL A 20 -2.36 1.96 4.31
CA VAL A 20 -1.02 1.42 4.08
C VAL A 20 -0.58 1.67 2.64
N TRP A 21 -1.45 1.39 1.67
CA TRP A 21 -1.19 1.69 0.26
C TRP A 21 -0.89 3.18 0.03
N ALA A 22 -1.74 4.09 0.52
CA ALA A 22 -1.54 5.53 0.35
C ALA A 22 -0.24 6.02 1.01
N SER A 23 0.10 5.46 2.17
CA SER A 23 1.36 5.79 2.86
C SER A 23 2.58 5.28 2.09
N HIS A 24 2.50 4.09 1.49
CA HIS A 24 3.54 3.52 0.64
C HIS A 24 3.72 4.32 -0.65
N PHE A 25 2.62 4.75 -1.28
CA PHE A 25 2.65 5.67 -2.42
C PHE A 25 3.42 6.95 -2.07
N LEU A 26 3.03 7.61 -0.99
CA LEU A 26 3.66 8.85 -0.55
C LEU A 26 5.14 8.63 -0.24
N PHE A 27 5.49 7.52 0.41
CA PHE A 27 6.88 7.15 0.68
C PHE A 27 7.70 6.99 -0.60
N CYS A 28 7.21 6.21 -1.58
CA CYS A 28 7.90 6.00 -2.85
C CYS A 28 8.09 7.32 -3.60
N TYR A 29 7.04 8.15 -3.63
CA TYR A 29 7.07 9.47 -4.26
C TYR A 29 8.11 10.38 -3.61
N VAL A 30 8.09 10.52 -2.28
CA VAL A 30 9.01 11.40 -1.55
C VAL A 30 10.46 10.93 -1.68
N VAL A 31 10.71 9.63 -1.58
CA VAL A 31 12.06 9.07 -1.75
C VAL A 31 12.60 9.36 -3.15
N ALA A 32 11.80 9.10 -4.19
CA ALA A 32 12.18 9.40 -5.57
C ALA A 32 12.39 10.90 -5.79
N ALA A 33 11.46 11.75 -5.34
CA ALA A 33 11.54 13.21 -5.49
C ALA A 33 12.77 13.79 -4.78
N ILE A 34 13.06 13.37 -3.55
CA ILE A 34 14.26 13.82 -2.82
C ILE A 34 15.53 13.38 -3.56
N ARG A 35 15.56 12.16 -4.11
CA ARG A 35 16.72 11.70 -4.88
C ARG A 35 16.92 12.50 -6.15
N CYS A 36 15.86 12.71 -6.92
CA CYS A 36 15.94 13.48 -8.15
C CYS A 36 16.29 14.96 -7.90
N ALA A 37 15.76 15.58 -6.84
CA ALA A 37 16.00 16.99 -6.54
C ALA A 37 17.34 17.29 -5.83
N LYS A 38 17.91 16.34 -5.07
CA LYS A 38 19.15 16.57 -4.30
C LYS A 38 20.41 15.98 -4.92
N VAL A 39 20.28 14.94 -5.75
CA VAL A 39 21.43 14.22 -6.33
C VAL A 39 21.56 14.46 -7.83
N GLY A 40 20.45 14.73 -8.53
CA GLY A 40 20.52 15.38 -9.84
C GLY A 40 20.73 16.86 -9.59
N GLU A 41 21.75 17.49 -10.17
CA GLU A 41 22.02 18.93 -10.05
C GLU A 41 20.97 19.83 -10.73
N ALA A 42 19.72 19.35 -10.84
CA ALA A 42 18.56 20.14 -11.19
C ALA A 42 18.16 21.06 -10.03
N GLY A 43 19.00 22.06 -9.76
CA GLY A 43 18.59 23.23 -8.99
C GLY A 43 17.38 23.92 -9.64
N LEU A 44 16.82 24.90 -8.94
CA LEU A 44 15.62 25.68 -9.31
C LEU A 44 15.67 26.35 -10.71
N PHE A 45 16.78 26.21 -11.45
CA PHE A 45 17.10 26.85 -12.73
C PHE A 45 17.41 25.83 -13.85
N GLY A 46 16.64 24.74 -13.96
CA GLY A 46 16.60 23.89 -15.16
C GLY A 46 17.88 23.07 -15.46
N PRO A 47 17.81 22.11 -16.40
CA PRO A 47 18.95 21.25 -16.73
C PRO A 47 20.02 22.05 -17.47
N GLN A 48 21.24 22.09 -16.93
CA GLN A 48 22.39 22.61 -17.67
C GLN A 48 22.78 21.55 -18.72
N ALA A 49 23.04 21.98 -19.95
CA ALA A 49 23.34 21.08 -21.05
C ALA A 49 24.65 20.32 -20.78
N GLY A 50 24.54 19.09 -20.23
CA GLY A 50 25.69 18.23 -19.93
C GLY A 50 25.57 17.31 -18.70
N GLU A 51 24.46 17.31 -17.97
CA GLU A 51 24.41 16.65 -16.65
C GLU A 51 23.99 15.17 -16.69
N ASN A 52 24.73 14.33 -15.95
CA ASN A 52 24.38 12.93 -15.73
C ASN A 52 23.07 12.85 -14.92
N PHE A 53 22.02 12.28 -15.49
CA PHE A 53 20.79 12.00 -14.74
C PHE A 53 21.13 11.15 -13.50
N ALA A 54 20.64 11.55 -12.33
CA ALA A 54 20.90 10.81 -11.10
C ALA A 54 20.25 9.42 -11.18
N ASP A 55 21.06 8.39 -10.91
CA ASP A 55 20.61 7.01 -10.84
C ASP A 55 19.70 6.80 -9.61
N LEU A 56 18.58 6.12 -9.82
CA LEU A 56 17.68 5.68 -8.76
C LEU A 56 18.24 4.53 -7.92
N GLY A 57 19.40 3.97 -8.25
CA GLY A 57 20.02 2.80 -7.63
C GLY A 57 20.02 2.81 -6.11
N PHE A 58 20.36 3.93 -5.46
CA PHE A 58 20.30 4.02 -4.00
C PHE A 58 18.88 4.15 -3.42
N ALA A 59 17.90 4.62 -4.20
CA ALA A 59 16.50 4.72 -3.80
C ALA A 59 15.81 3.35 -3.83
N ARG A 60 16.23 2.46 -4.73
CA ARG A 60 15.69 1.10 -4.92
C ARG A 60 15.64 0.25 -3.65
N PRO A 61 16.71 0.11 -2.83
CA PRO A 61 16.62 -0.71 -1.63
C PRO A 61 15.63 -0.14 -0.60
N ALA A 62 15.52 1.19 -0.50
CA ALA A 62 14.54 1.83 0.38
C ALA A 62 13.10 1.58 -0.10
N ILE A 63 12.86 1.71 -1.40
CA ILE A 63 11.56 1.41 -2.03
C ILE A 63 11.22 -0.09 -1.89
N ALA A 64 12.19 -0.98 -2.12
CA ALA A 64 12.01 -2.42 -1.96
C ALA A 64 11.64 -2.79 -0.51
N ALA A 65 12.35 -2.25 0.48
CA ALA A 65 12.06 -2.47 1.88
C ALA A 65 10.68 -1.91 2.27
N GLY A 66 10.36 -0.68 1.85
CA GLY A 66 9.05 -0.07 2.10
C GLY A 66 7.90 -0.86 1.48
N THR A 67 8.12 -1.39 0.26
CA THR A 67 7.18 -2.28 -0.44
C THR A 67 6.96 -3.58 0.33
N ALA A 68 8.03 -4.24 0.77
CA ALA A 68 7.93 -5.48 1.54
C ALA A 68 7.15 -5.28 2.85
N VAL A 69 7.41 -4.17 3.56
CA VAL A 69 6.66 -3.81 4.78
C VAL A 69 5.18 -3.56 4.48
N ALA A 70 4.87 -2.79 3.43
CA ALA A 70 3.49 -2.51 3.05
C ALA A 70 2.73 -3.79 2.67
N LEU A 71 3.32 -4.67 1.87
CA LEU A 71 2.73 -5.95 1.49
C LEU A 71 2.50 -6.84 2.72
N ALA A 72 3.46 -6.90 3.64
CA ALA A 72 3.31 -7.67 4.87
C ALA A 72 2.12 -7.18 5.71
N LEU A 73 1.97 -5.87 5.89
CA LEU A 73 0.84 -5.27 6.61
C LEU A 73 -0.50 -5.57 5.94
N ILE A 74 -0.58 -5.46 4.60
CA ILE A 74 -1.80 -5.75 3.83
C ILE A 74 -2.17 -7.24 3.93
N VAL A 75 -1.19 -8.14 3.83
CA VAL A 75 -1.41 -9.60 3.97
C VAL A 75 -1.88 -9.97 5.38
N ILE A 76 -1.35 -9.31 6.41
CA ILE A 76 -1.84 -9.50 7.79
C ILE A 76 -3.31 -9.07 7.90
N GLY A 77 -3.67 -7.91 7.34
CA GLY A 77 -5.06 -7.43 7.29
C GLY A 77 -5.99 -8.38 6.52
N ALA A 78 -5.55 -8.86 5.35
CA ALA A 78 -6.30 -9.82 4.54
C ALA A 78 -6.54 -11.14 5.29
N ARG A 79 -5.51 -11.68 5.96
CA ARG A 79 -5.64 -12.90 6.77
C ARG A 79 -6.60 -12.73 7.94
N GLN A 80 -6.59 -11.56 8.57
CA GLN A 80 -7.55 -11.24 9.62
C GLN A 80 -8.98 -11.21 9.07
N ALA A 81 -9.22 -10.47 7.98
CA ALA A 81 -10.52 -10.38 7.34
C ALA A 81 -11.04 -11.75 6.87
N TRP A 82 -10.15 -12.60 6.33
CA TRP A 82 -10.48 -13.96 5.93
C TRP A 82 -11.03 -14.79 7.09
N ARG A 83 -10.38 -14.73 8.26
CA ARG A 83 -10.85 -15.45 9.46
C ARG A 83 -12.21 -14.98 9.97
N HIS A 84 -12.50 -13.68 9.86
CA HIS A 84 -13.80 -13.13 10.26
C HIS A 84 -14.91 -13.48 9.27
N TRP A 85 -14.59 -13.60 7.98
CA TRP A 85 -15.53 -14.06 6.96
C TRP A 85 -15.82 -15.56 7.06
N GLU A 86 -14.82 -16.39 7.38
CA GLU A 86 -14.97 -17.85 7.49
C GLU A 86 -15.84 -18.28 8.70
N TYR A 87 -16.03 -17.41 9.71
CA TYR A 87 -16.90 -17.61 10.86
C TYR A 87 -18.38 -17.34 10.54
N GLY A 88 -18.93 -18.03 9.54
CA GLY A 88 -20.33 -17.88 9.13
C GLY A 88 -20.60 -18.37 7.72
N ARG A 89 -20.74 -19.69 7.53
CA ARG A 89 -21.00 -20.35 6.23
C ARG A 89 -22.43 -20.11 5.66
N SER A 90 -23.09 -19.01 5.97
CA SER A 90 -24.32 -18.63 5.26
C SER A 90 -23.94 -18.06 3.90
N ALA A 91 -24.59 -18.55 2.83
CA ALA A 91 -24.40 -18.00 1.51
C ALA A 91 -24.87 -16.53 1.49
N PRO A 92 -24.18 -15.64 0.74
CA PRO A 92 -24.68 -14.29 0.49
C PRO A 92 -26.13 -14.32 -0.04
N PRO A 93 -26.94 -13.26 0.15
CA PRO A 93 -26.58 -11.94 0.70
C PRO A 93 -26.68 -11.85 2.24
N HIS A 94 -25.72 -11.14 2.86
CA HIS A 94 -25.75 -10.79 4.29
C HIS A 94 -26.36 -9.38 4.44
N ASP A 95 -27.64 -9.24 4.11
CA ASP A 95 -28.36 -7.96 4.02
C ASP A 95 -29.38 -7.74 5.15
N GLU A 96 -29.45 -8.66 6.12
CA GLU A 96 -30.29 -8.45 7.29
C GLU A 96 -29.72 -7.33 8.19
N ALA A 97 -30.61 -6.61 8.88
CA ALA A 97 -30.22 -5.57 9.84
C ALA A 97 -29.66 -6.13 11.16
N THR A 98 -28.86 -7.21 11.08
CA THR A 98 -28.24 -7.88 12.21
C THR A 98 -26.79 -7.42 12.38
N ALA A 99 -26.30 -7.44 13.62
CA ALA A 99 -24.91 -7.06 13.91
C ALA A 99 -23.90 -8.02 13.25
N GLU A 100 -24.30 -9.29 13.06
CA GLU A 100 -23.49 -10.33 12.44
C GLU A 100 -23.33 -10.13 10.94
N ASP A 101 -24.41 -9.87 10.21
CA ASP A 101 -24.35 -9.64 8.76
C ASP A 101 -23.57 -8.37 8.42
N ARG A 102 -23.66 -7.32 9.25
CA ARG A 102 -22.80 -6.14 9.14
C ARG A 102 -21.31 -6.49 9.24
N GLN A 103 -20.92 -7.35 10.19
CA GLN A 103 -19.52 -7.77 10.36
C GLN A 103 -19.04 -8.59 9.15
N ARG A 104 -19.87 -9.48 8.61
CA ARG A 104 -19.55 -10.27 7.42
C ARG A 104 -19.36 -9.39 6.18
N PHE A 105 -20.24 -8.42 5.97
CA PHE A 105 -20.09 -7.43 4.90
C PHE A 105 -18.78 -6.63 5.04
N LEU A 106 -18.47 -6.13 6.23
CA LEU A 106 -17.23 -5.40 6.48
C LEU A 106 -15.99 -6.27 6.27
N ALA A 107 -16.02 -7.54 6.68
CA ALA A 107 -14.94 -8.48 6.45
C ALA A 107 -14.72 -8.73 4.95
N TYR A 108 -15.79 -8.95 4.18
CA TYR A 108 -15.72 -9.15 2.73
C TYR A 108 -15.20 -7.90 2.00
N ALA A 109 -15.73 -6.72 2.34
CA ALA A 109 -15.23 -5.45 1.80
C ALA A 109 -13.75 -5.23 2.13
N THR A 110 -13.31 -5.61 3.33
CA THR A 110 -11.89 -5.54 3.73
C THR A 110 -11.02 -6.46 2.86
N LEU A 111 -11.47 -7.69 2.54
CA LEU A 111 -10.76 -8.60 1.65
C LEU A 111 -10.57 -8.00 0.24
N LEU A 112 -11.63 -7.43 -0.33
CA LEU A 112 -11.58 -6.77 -1.64
C LEU A 112 -10.62 -5.57 -1.63
N LEU A 113 -10.70 -4.73 -0.60
CA LEU A 113 -9.81 -3.58 -0.44
C LEU A 113 -8.36 -4.00 -0.20
N SER A 114 -8.12 -5.09 0.54
CA SER A 114 -6.79 -5.68 0.70
C SER A 114 -6.23 -6.16 -0.63
N ALA A 115 -7.02 -6.87 -1.44
CA ALA A 115 -6.58 -7.34 -2.75
C ALA A 115 -6.23 -6.17 -3.68
N LEU A 116 -7.09 -5.16 -3.76
CA LEU A 116 -6.84 -3.95 -4.54
C LEU A 116 -5.59 -3.23 -4.06
N SER A 117 -5.44 -3.03 -2.75
CA SER A 117 -4.28 -2.35 -2.15
C SER A 117 -2.98 -3.11 -2.42
N PHE A 118 -3.01 -4.44 -2.35
CA PHE A 118 -1.86 -5.30 -2.63
C PHE A 118 -1.36 -5.11 -4.07
N VAL A 119 -2.27 -5.18 -5.04
CA VAL A 119 -1.95 -4.96 -6.46
C VAL A 119 -1.39 -3.55 -6.65
N SER A 120 -2.04 -2.54 -6.09
CA SER A 120 -1.60 -1.15 -6.22
C SER A 120 -0.20 -0.89 -5.65
N VAL A 121 0.15 -1.49 -4.52
CA VAL A 121 1.52 -1.38 -3.93
C VAL A 121 2.57 -1.94 -4.88
N ILE A 122 2.30 -3.06 -5.55
CA ILE A 122 3.21 -3.65 -6.55
C ILE A 122 3.38 -2.69 -7.74
N PHE A 123 2.27 -2.18 -8.28
CA PHE A 123 2.29 -1.26 -9.41
C PHE A 123 3.02 0.05 -9.10
N ILE A 124 2.90 0.57 -7.88
CA ILE A 124 3.61 1.78 -7.43
C ILE A 124 5.12 1.57 -7.32
N ALA A 125 5.54 0.38 -6.89
CA ALA A 125 6.96 0.06 -6.75
C ALA A 125 7.64 -0.19 -8.12
N MET A 126 6.87 -0.64 -9.12
CA MET A 126 7.37 -1.08 -10.43
C MET A 126 8.23 -0.03 -11.16
N PRO A 127 7.85 1.27 -11.24
CA PRO A 127 8.66 2.29 -11.91
C PRO A 127 10.07 2.42 -11.34
N ALA A 128 10.28 2.19 -10.05
CA ALA A 128 11.62 2.28 -9.45
C ALA A 128 12.60 1.23 -9.98
N PHE A 129 12.09 0.14 -10.55
CA PHE A 129 12.88 -0.94 -11.15
C PHE A 129 12.93 -0.86 -12.68
N LEU A 130 11.93 -0.25 -13.31
CA LEU A 130 11.87 -0.09 -14.77
C LEU A 130 12.57 1.18 -15.25
N ILE A 131 12.50 2.26 -14.46
CA ILE A 131 13.08 3.57 -14.78
C ILE A 131 14.38 3.71 -14.00
N GLN A 132 15.49 3.81 -14.73
CA GLN A 132 16.82 3.83 -14.11
C GLN A 132 17.21 5.23 -13.61
N ASP A 133 16.70 6.30 -14.26
CA ASP A 133 17.23 7.65 -14.11
C ASP A 133 16.11 8.70 -13.95
N CYS A 134 16.43 9.84 -13.31
CA CYS A 134 15.53 10.96 -13.04
C CYS A 134 15.29 11.90 -14.25
N ARG A 135 14.94 11.35 -15.41
CA ARG A 135 14.66 12.12 -16.63
C ARG A 135 13.22 12.62 -16.74
#